data_AF-A0A644VE01-F1
#
_entry.id   AF-A0A644VE01-F1
#
_cell.length_a   1.000
_cell.length_b   1.000
_cell.length_c   1.000
_cell.angle_alpha   90.00
_cell.angle_beta   90.00
_cell.angle_gamma   90.00
#
_symmetry.space_group_name_H-M   'P 1'
#
loop_
_entity.id
_entity.type
_entity.pdbx_description
1 polymer ?
#
loop_
_entity_poly.entity_id
_entity_poly.type
_entity_poly.pdbx_seq_one_letter_code
_entity_poly.pdbx_strand_id
1 'polypeptide(L)'
;MNLFKKIVLFLLSTVIAFNIALQLVLTLSGAGLTVLDIYAQTLPREDTKAINYSPGYFMETKSYFEKQEKGQCAGFSSAYVLRVLGEEISGRDNYQELGHKFSNGYVMPQALIDIFEKYNYQVNMFSGNLEQLKTRLNQGKPVIVLIGHFVSWQHYVTVVGYDEDTIFLYDSNMDTDNSRGYNRTMTNEEFLSQWKNEIPFFEQIYFVVEQ
;
A
#
# COMPACT_ATOMS: atom_id res chain seq x y z
N MET A 1 -5.26 16.90 36.58
CA MET A 1 -5.14 16.30 35.23
C MET A 1 -3.69 15.93 34.98
N ASN A 2 -3.38 14.66 34.67
CA ASN A 2 -1.99 14.21 34.49
C ASN A 2 -1.36 14.81 33.20
N LEU A 3 -0.03 14.81 33.14
CA LEU A 3 0.74 15.41 32.04
C LEU A 3 0.34 14.82 30.68
N PHE A 4 0.11 13.51 30.62
CA PHE A 4 -0.38 12.81 29.43
C PHE A 4 -1.70 13.40 28.91
N LYS A 5 -2.71 13.58 29.78
CA LYS A 5 -3.99 14.19 29.39
C LYS A 5 -3.83 15.63 28.90
N LYS A 6 -2.90 16.42 29.47
CA LYS A 6 -2.61 17.78 28.99
C LYS A 6 -2.01 17.77 27.58
N ILE A 7 -1.05 16.88 27.32
CA ILE A 7 -0.42 16.72 26.01
C ILE A 7 -1.45 16.29 24.96
N VAL A 8 -2.26 15.28 25.28
CA VAL A 8 -3.32 14.79 24.39
C VAL A 8 -4.34 15.89 24.08
N LEU A 9 -4.80 16.64 25.10
CA LEU A 9 -5.77 17.72 24.90
C LEU A 9 -5.20 18.86 24.05
N PHE A 10 -3.91 19.17 24.21
CA PHE A 10 -3.21 20.17 23.40
C PHE A 10 -3.05 19.71 21.94
N LEU A 11 -2.65 18.46 21.71
CA LEU A 11 -2.57 17.91 20.36
C LEU A 11 -3.94 17.91 19.68
N LEU A 12 -4.99 17.49 20.40
CA LEU A 12 -6.36 17.49 19.89
C LEU A 12 -6.81 18.91 19.50
N SER A 13 -6.55 19.91 20.35
CA SER A 13 -6.94 21.29 20.05
C SER A 13 -6.16 21.87 18.87
N THR A 14 -4.87 21.53 18.72
CA THR A 14 -4.07 21.96 17.55
C THR A 14 -4.58 21.34 16.25
N VAL A 15 -4.94 20.05 16.24
CA VAL A 15 -5.50 19.39 15.05
C VAL A 15 -6.86 19.99 14.68
N ILE A 16 -7.73 20.25 15.66
CA ILE A 16 -9.03 20.90 15.43
C ILE A 16 -8.82 22.30 14.83
N ALA A 17 -7.95 23.12 15.42
CA ALA A 17 -7.66 24.47 14.93
C ALA A 17 -7.10 24.45 13.50
N PHE A 18 -6.20 23.51 13.21
CA PHE A 18 -5.66 23.31 11.86
C PHE A 18 -6.76 22.93 10.86
N ASN A 19 -7.62 21.96 11.20
CA ASN A 19 -8.72 21.53 10.33
C ASN A 19 -9.73 22.64 10.07
N ILE A 20 -10.03 23.47 11.07
CA ILE A 20 -10.89 24.66 10.89
C ILE A 20 -10.24 25.65 9.92
N ALA A 21 -8.95 25.96 10.11
CA ALA A 21 -8.21 26.87 9.24
C ALA A 21 -8.15 26.35 7.80
N LEU A 22 -7.86 25.06 7.63
CA LEU A 22 -7.82 24.41 6.32
C LEU A 22 -9.18 24.44 5.63
N GLN A 23 -10.27 24.14 6.35
CA GLN A 23 -11.63 24.20 5.80
C GLN A 23 -12.00 25.62 5.36
N LEU A 24 -11.60 26.66 6.11
CA LEU A 24 -11.80 28.06 5.71
C LEU A 24 -11.08 28.39 4.40
N VAL A 25 -9.82 27.95 4.26
CA VAL A 25 -9.04 28.16 3.02
C VAL A 25 -9.71 27.48 1.82
N LEU A 26 -10.14 26.22 1.96
CA LEU A 26 -10.81 25.47 0.89
C LEU A 26 -12.15 26.10 0.48
N THR A 27 -12.88 26.65 1.45
CA THR A 27 -14.15 27.33 1.18
C THR A 27 -13.91 28.65 0.44
N LEU A 28 -12.91 29.42 0.85
CA LEU A 28 -12.54 30.70 0.23
C LEU A 28 -11.93 30.52 -1.18
N SER A 29 -11.25 29.41 -1.44
CA SER A 29 -10.69 29.11 -2.77
C SER A 29 -11.75 28.68 -3.79
N GLY A 30 -12.97 28.36 -3.36
CA GLY A 30 -14.03 27.86 -4.22
C GLY A 30 -13.79 26.43 -4.74
N ALA A 31 -12.88 25.68 -4.11
CA ALA A 31 -12.53 24.33 -4.54
C ALA A 31 -13.69 23.32 -4.41
N GLY A 32 -14.73 23.63 -3.63
CA GLY A 32 -15.86 22.73 -3.41
C GLY A 32 -15.53 21.47 -2.61
N LEU A 33 -14.32 21.39 -2.05
CA LEU A 33 -13.83 20.27 -1.25
C LEU A 33 -13.87 20.58 0.24
N THR A 34 -14.21 19.59 1.05
CA THR A 34 -14.08 19.64 2.51
C THR A 34 -12.79 18.96 2.97
N VAL A 35 -12.36 19.28 4.18
CA VAL A 35 -11.26 18.59 4.87
C VAL A 35 -11.58 17.09 5.03
N LEU A 36 -12.85 16.73 5.20
CA LEU A 36 -13.31 15.35 5.20
C LEU A 36 -13.10 14.67 3.84
N ASP A 37 -13.34 15.36 2.72
CA ASP A 37 -13.08 14.82 1.39
C ASP A 37 -11.60 14.57 1.15
N ILE A 38 -10.73 15.43 1.68
CA ILE A 38 -9.28 15.23 1.65
C ILE A 38 -8.91 13.99 2.46
N TYR A 39 -9.40 13.88 3.70
CA TYR A 39 -9.13 12.70 4.52
C TYR A 39 -9.66 11.42 3.88
N ALA A 40 -10.85 11.44 3.30
CA ALA A 40 -11.47 10.30 2.63
C ALA A 40 -10.66 9.81 1.41
N GLN A 41 -9.94 10.70 0.73
CA GLN A 41 -9.05 10.33 -0.38
C GLN A 41 -7.72 9.74 0.11
N THR A 42 -7.24 10.18 1.28
CA THR A 42 -5.91 9.80 1.80
C THR A 42 -5.91 8.59 2.73
N LEU A 43 -7.06 8.22 3.29
CA LEU A 43 -7.18 7.12 4.25
C LEU A 43 -7.61 5.83 3.53
N PRO A 44 -7.15 4.65 4.02
CA PRO A 44 -7.60 3.39 3.47
C PRO A 44 -9.11 3.23 3.69
N ARG A 45 -9.78 2.64 2.71
CA ARG A 45 -11.21 2.30 2.81
C ARG A 45 -11.37 0.89 3.36
N GLU A 46 -12.48 0.62 4.03
CA GLU A 46 -12.85 -0.74 4.40
C GLU A 46 -13.15 -1.57 3.14
N ASP A 47 -12.61 -2.77 3.04
CA ASP A 47 -12.95 -3.68 1.93
C ASP A 47 -14.27 -4.41 2.19
N THR A 48 -15.34 -3.93 1.57
CA THR A 48 -16.69 -4.46 1.71
C THR A 48 -17.01 -5.63 0.77
N LYS A 49 -16.02 -6.10 -0.01
CA LYS A 49 -16.24 -7.19 -0.96
C LYS A 49 -16.57 -8.49 -0.23
N ALA A 50 -17.60 -9.19 -0.71
CA ALA A 50 -17.97 -10.48 -0.16
C ALA A 50 -16.81 -11.48 -0.27
N ILE A 51 -16.52 -12.16 0.83
CA ILE A 51 -15.42 -13.12 0.92
C ILE A 51 -15.66 -14.27 -0.05
N ASN A 52 -14.72 -14.46 -0.98
CA ASN A 52 -14.78 -15.51 -1.99
C ASN A 52 -13.38 -15.80 -2.52
N TYR A 53 -12.79 -16.92 -2.09
CA TYR A 53 -11.45 -17.32 -2.48
C TYR A 53 -11.28 -18.85 -2.42
N SER A 54 -10.38 -19.42 -3.23
CA SER A 54 -9.99 -20.84 -3.17
C SER A 54 -8.96 -21.13 -2.07
N PRO A 55 -8.81 -22.38 -1.60
CA PRO A 55 -7.82 -22.72 -0.56
C PRO A 55 -6.38 -22.31 -0.88
N GLY A 56 -6.02 -22.29 -2.16
CA GLY A 56 -4.77 -21.73 -2.68
C GLY A 56 -5.00 -21.06 -4.03
N TYR A 57 -4.16 -20.08 -4.33
CA TYR A 57 -4.18 -19.33 -5.58
C TYR A 57 -2.76 -18.90 -5.93
N PHE A 58 -2.33 -19.14 -7.16
CA PHE A 58 -1.06 -18.64 -7.65
C PHE A 58 -1.24 -18.03 -9.03
N MET A 59 -0.82 -16.78 -9.18
CA MET A 59 -0.86 -16.11 -10.48
C MET A 59 0.37 -16.52 -11.29
N GLU A 60 0.15 -17.04 -12.50
CA GLU A 60 1.24 -17.20 -13.47
C GLU A 60 1.58 -15.81 -14.06
N THR A 61 2.71 -15.24 -13.67
CA THR A 61 3.05 -13.84 -13.98
C THR A 61 3.98 -13.75 -15.18
N LYS A 62 3.77 -12.77 -16.07
CA LYS A 62 4.67 -12.42 -17.18
C LYS A 62 5.60 -11.24 -16.83
N SER A 63 5.95 -11.07 -15.56
CA SER A 63 6.84 -10.01 -15.10
C SER A 63 8.23 -10.56 -14.76
N TYR A 64 9.20 -9.68 -14.53
CA TYR A 64 10.57 -10.02 -14.15
C TYR A 64 10.92 -9.42 -12.79
N PHE A 65 11.96 -9.93 -12.15
CA PHE A 65 12.36 -9.42 -10.83
C PHE A 65 13.52 -8.47 -10.94
N GLU A 66 13.43 -7.39 -10.18
CA GLU A 66 14.50 -6.41 -10.02
C GLU A 66 14.78 -6.22 -8.53
N LYS A 67 16.05 -6.00 -8.22
CA LYS A 67 16.52 -5.70 -6.87
C LYS A 67 16.57 -4.19 -6.68
N GLN A 68 15.95 -3.71 -5.60
CA GLN A 68 15.90 -2.28 -5.28
C GLN A 68 17.23 -1.78 -4.68
N GLU A 69 17.46 -0.48 -4.75
CA GLU A 69 18.31 0.21 -3.77
C GLU A 69 17.48 0.62 -2.56
N LYS A 70 18.15 1.02 -1.46
CA LYS A 70 17.50 1.34 -0.19
C LYS A 70 16.37 2.36 -0.36
N GLY A 71 15.17 1.99 0.11
CA GLY A 71 14.01 2.89 0.16
C GLY A 71 13.17 2.93 -1.12
N GLN A 72 13.55 2.20 -2.17
CA GLN A 72 12.86 2.25 -3.46
C GLN A 72 11.71 1.24 -3.58
N CYS A 73 11.40 0.50 -2.51
CA CYS A 73 10.41 -0.60 -2.48
C CYS A 73 9.07 -0.26 -3.16
N ALA A 74 8.53 0.93 -2.94
CA ALA A 74 7.27 1.37 -3.54
C ALA A 74 7.30 1.35 -5.07
N GLY A 75 8.38 1.88 -5.67
CA GLY A 75 8.55 1.94 -7.12
C GLY A 75 8.74 0.56 -7.73
N PHE A 76 9.49 -0.32 -7.07
CA PHE A 76 9.70 -1.67 -7.56
C PHE A 76 8.44 -2.53 -7.44
N SER A 77 7.73 -2.45 -6.30
CA SER A 77 6.48 -3.17 -6.07
C SER A 77 5.39 -2.74 -7.07
N SER A 78 5.21 -1.43 -7.29
CA SER A 78 4.23 -0.96 -8.30
C SER A 78 4.65 -1.23 -9.74
N ALA A 79 5.94 -1.11 -10.09
CA ALA A 79 6.43 -1.46 -11.43
C ALA A 79 6.18 -2.94 -11.75
N TYR A 80 6.32 -3.82 -10.75
CA TYR A 80 6.03 -5.23 -10.94
C TYR A 80 4.56 -5.47 -11.32
N VAL A 81 3.62 -4.82 -10.62
CA VAL A 81 2.19 -4.89 -10.94
C VAL A 81 1.88 -4.26 -12.29
N LEU A 82 2.44 -3.09 -12.61
CA LEU A 82 2.27 -2.43 -13.91
C LEU A 82 2.72 -3.34 -15.07
N ARG A 83 3.83 -4.06 -14.91
CA ARG A 83 4.30 -5.05 -15.89
C ARG A 83 3.37 -6.24 -16.03
N VAL A 84 2.74 -6.71 -14.94
CA VAL A 84 1.69 -7.73 -15.02
C VAL A 84 0.47 -7.22 -15.81
N LEU A 85 0.18 -5.92 -15.73
CA LEU A 85 -0.91 -5.29 -16.49
C LEU A 85 -0.55 -5.00 -17.96
N GLY A 86 0.72 -5.17 -18.34
CA GLY A 86 1.19 -5.02 -19.72
C GLY A 86 2.04 -3.78 -19.98
N GLU A 87 2.33 -2.98 -18.96
CA GLU A 87 3.19 -1.79 -19.10
C GLU A 87 4.67 -2.17 -19.15
N GLU A 88 5.46 -1.43 -19.92
CA GLU A 88 6.91 -1.59 -19.97
C GLU A 88 7.59 -0.53 -19.11
N ILE A 89 7.87 -0.87 -17.84
CA ILE A 89 8.58 0.03 -16.92
C ILE A 89 9.49 -0.70 -15.94
N SER A 90 10.69 -0.16 -15.72
CA SER A 90 11.62 -0.66 -14.70
C SER A 90 11.26 -0.17 -13.30
N GLY A 91 11.66 -0.91 -12.26
CA GLY A 91 11.46 -0.49 -10.87
C GLY A 91 12.12 0.85 -10.56
N ARG A 92 13.29 1.12 -11.16
CA ARG A 92 14.03 2.38 -10.98
C ARG A 92 13.32 3.56 -11.64
N ASP A 93 12.91 3.42 -12.90
CA ASP A 93 12.24 4.49 -13.63
C ASP A 93 10.91 4.82 -12.95
N ASN A 94 10.15 3.79 -12.57
CA ASN A 94 8.91 3.98 -11.82
C ASN A 94 9.14 4.71 -10.50
N TYR A 95 10.16 4.32 -9.72
CA TYR A 95 10.52 5.03 -8.49
C TYR A 95 10.89 6.51 -8.72
N GLN A 96 11.54 6.84 -9.83
CA GLN A 96 11.88 8.23 -10.16
C GLN A 96 10.62 9.07 -10.40
N GLU A 97 9.60 8.48 -11.01
CA GLU A 97 8.32 9.13 -11.28
C GLU A 97 7.43 9.32 -10.05
N LEU A 98 7.61 8.50 -9.00
CA LEU A 98 6.79 8.59 -7.79
C LEU A 98 6.87 9.98 -7.15
N GLY A 99 5.71 10.57 -6.86
CA GLY A 99 5.58 11.70 -5.96
C GLY A 99 5.74 11.30 -4.49
N HIS A 100 5.44 12.23 -3.58
CA HIS A 100 5.33 11.97 -2.12
C HIS A 100 6.53 11.23 -1.50
N LYS A 101 7.72 11.51 -2.01
CA LYS A 101 8.98 10.97 -1.51
C LYS A 101 9.48 11.83 -0.34
N PHE A 102 9.86 11.18 0.74
CA PHE A 102 10.64 11.79 1.82
C PHE A 102 12.10 11.95 1.37
N SER A 103 12.84 12.84 2.04
CA SER A 103 14.26 13.09 1.73
C SER A 103 15.16 11.86 1.91
N ASN A 104 14.72 10.86 2.68
CA ASN A 104 15.40 9.59 2.87
C ASN A 104 15.02 8.52 1.83
N GLY A 105 14.20 8.87 0.83
CA GLY A 105 13.74 8.01 -0.25
C GLY A 105 12.45 7.23 0.04
N TYR A 106 11.92 7.27 1.26
CA TYR A 106 10.68 6.55 1.59
C TYR A 106 9.49 7.20 0.89
N VAL A 107 8.44 6.42 0.62
CA VAL A 107 7.31 6.85 -0.20
C VAL A 107 6.00 6.69 0.56
N MET A 108 5.17 7.74 0.54
CA MET A 108 3.82 7.67 1.12
C MET A 108 2.87 6.80 0.27
N PRO A 109 1.87 6.16 0.90
CA PRO A 109 0.81 5.40 0.22
C PRO A 109 0.21 6.08 -1.02
N GLN A 110 0.00 7.40 -0.95
CA GLN A 110 -0.61 8.19 -2.02
C GLN A 110 0.16 8.09 -3.35
N ALA A 111 1.49 7.95 -3.31
CA ALA A 111 2.27 7.84 -4.54
C ALA A 111 1.94 6.58 -5.34
N LEU A 112 1.50 5.51 -4.68
CA LEU A 112 1.03 4.31 -5.37
C LEU A 112 -0.31 4.59 -6.06
N ILE A 113 -1.19 5.39 -5.46
CA ILE A 113 -2.45 5.78 -6.10
C ILE A 113 -2.16 6.59 -7.37
N ASP A 114 -1.40 7.66 -7.22
CA ASP A 114 -1.10 8.61 -8.29
C ASP A 114 -0.36 7.94 -9.48
N ILE A 115 0.55 6.98 -9.21
CA ILE A 115 1.28 6.31 -10.29
C ILE A 115 0.40 5.38 -11.10
N PHE A 116 -0.51 4.61 -10.49
CA PHE A 116 -1.43 3.77 -11.26
C PHE A 116 -2.40 4.62 -12.08
N GLU A 117 -2.90 5.73 -11.51
CA GLU A 117 -3.76 6.67 -12.23
C GLU A 117 -3.08 7.28 -13.45
N LYS A 118 -1.77 7.57 -13.38
CA LYS A 118 -0.98 8.03 -14.54
C LYS A 118 -1.00 7.03 -15.70
N TYR A 119 -1.10 5.73 -15.41
CA TYR A 119 -1.23 4.66 -16.40
C TYR A 119 -2.69 4.32 -16.74
N ASN A 120 -3.65 5.15 -16.34
CA ASN A 120 -5.10 4.95 -16.53
C ASN A 120 -5.64 3.70 -15.81
N TYR A 121 -4.99 3.26 -14.74
CA TYR A 121 -5.49 2.20 -13.87
C TYR A 121 -6.13 2.80 -12.63
N GLN A 122 -7.38 2.39 -12.34
CA GLN A 122 -7.99 2.70 -11.07
C GLN A 122 -7.41 1.79 -9.99
N VAL A 123 -6.78 2.38 -8.98
CA VAL A 123 -6.29 1.64 -7.81
C VAL A 123 -6.97 2.15 -6.56
N ASN A 124 -7.21 1.24 -5.62
CA ASN A 124 -7.81 1.59 -4.35
C ASN A 124 -6.95 1.06 -3.22
N MET A 125 -6.73 1.92 -2.22
CA MET A 125 -6.11 1.56 -0.96
C MET A 125 -7.21 1.10 0.01
N PHE A 126 -7.12 -0.16 0.42
CA PHE A 126 -8.01 -0.75 1.42
C PHE A 126 -7.24 -1.03 2.72
N SER A 127 -7.98 -1.15 3.82
CA SER A 127 -7.54 -1.83 5.04
C SER A 127 -8.47 -3.03 5.27
N GLY A 128 -7.92 -4.09 5.87
CA GLY A 128 -8.67 -5.34 6.03
C GLY A 128 -7.84 -6.50 6.59
N ASN A 129 -8.31 -7.71 6.31
CA ASN A 129 -7.78 -8.96 6.84
C ASN A 129 -7.32 -9.92 5.73
N LEU A 130 -6.80 -11.08 6.14
CA LEU A 130 -6.24 -12.05 5.21
C LEU A 130 -7.28 -12.64 4.25
N GLU A 131 -8.52 -12.84 4.68
CA GLU A 131 -9.60 -13.37 3.84
C GLU A 131 -9.97 -12.39 2.72
N GLN A 132 -10.02 -11.09 3.04
CA GLN A 132 -10.25 -10.03 2.05
C GLN A 132 -9.08 -9.95 1.05
N LEU A 133 -7.83 -9.98 1.55
CA LEU A 133 -6.64 -10.03 0.70
C LEU A 133 -6.68 -11.23 -0.27
N LYS A 134 -6.98 -12.43 0.23
CA LYS A 134 -7.14 -13.66 -0.57
C LYS A 134 -8.27 -13.51 -1.60
N THR A 135 -9.39 -12.92 -1.21
CA THR A 135 -10.53 -12.60 -2.10
C THR A 135 -10.11 -11.67 -3.25
N ARG A 136 -9.25 -10.69 -3.00
CA ARG A 136 -8.72 -9.79 -4.03
C ARG A 136 -7.72 -10.48 -4.96
N LEU A 137 -6.83 -11.31 -4.43
CA LEU A 137 -5.89 -12.10 -5.25
C LEU A 137 -6.62 -13.03 -6.22
N ASN A 138 -7.74 -13.63 -5.81
CA ASN A 138 -8.57 -14.50 -6.66
C ASN A 138 -9.24 -13.76 -7.84
N GLN A 139 -9.07 -12.45 -7.96
CA GLN A 139 -9.54 -11.67 -9.12
C GLN A 139 -8.52 -11.57 -10.25
N GLY A 140 -7.42 -12.31 -10.16
CA GLY A 140 -6.47 -12.41 -11.27
C GLY A 140 -5.37 -11.35 -11.28
N LYS A 141 -5.26 -10.53 -10.23
CA LYS A 141 -4.28 -9.43 -10.15
C LYS A 141 -3.47 -9.51 -8.86
N PRO A 142 -2.17 -9.16 -8.91
CA PRO A 142 -1.34 -9.09 -7.71
C PRO A 142 -1.77 -7.89 -6.85
N VAL A 143 -1.47 -7.97 -5.55
CA VAL A 143 -1.87 -6.95 -4.56
C VAL A 143 -0.63 -6.42 -3.87
N ILE A 144 -0.46 -5.09 -3.84
CA ILE A 144 0.66 -4.47 -3.10
C ILE A 144 0.23 -4.32 -1.64
N VAL A 145 1.14 -4.61 -0.70
CA VAL A 145 0.89 -4.46 0.74
C VAL A 145 2.02 -3.69 1.40
N LEU A 146 1.73 -3.06 2.54
CA LEU A 146 2.73 -2.44 3.39
C LEU A 146 2.98 -3.29 4.63
N ILE A 147 4.15 -3.94 4.68
CA ILE A 147 4.60 -4.70 5.86
C ILE A 147 5.64 -3.88 6.65
N GLY A 148 5.73 -4.08 7.95
CA GLY A 148 6.66 -3.34 8.79
C GLY A 148 6.49 -3.58 10.29
N HIS A 149 7.23 -2.78 11.06
CA HIS A 149 7.08 -2.69 12.52
C HIS A 149 7.22 -1.23 12.95
N PHE A 150 6.09 -0.54 13.07
CA PHE A 150 5.98 0.88 13.43
C PHE A 150 7.03 1.75 12.72
N VAL A 151 7.72 2.63 13.44
CA VAL A 151 8.76 3.50 12.86
C VAL A 151 10.11 2.80 12.64
N SER A 152 10.26 1.53 13.01
CA SER A 152 11.55 0.83 12.91
C SER A 152 11.90 0.49 11.45
N TRP A 153 10.94 -0.02 10.69
CA TRP A 153 11.04 -0.22 9.25
C TRP A 153 9.64 -0.42 8.65
N GLN A 154 9.53 -0.06 7.37
CA GLN A 154 8.34 -0.21 6.55
C GLN A 154 8.81 -0.61 5.14
N HIS A 155 8.08 -1.49 4.48
CA HIS A 155 8.49 -2.08 3.20
C HIS A 155 7.28 -2.47 2.36
N TYR A 156 7.21 -1.97 1.14
CA TYR A 156 6.22 -2.41 0.17
C TYR A 156 6.67 -3.70 -0.50
N VAL A 157 5.78 -4.69 -0.51
CA VAL A 157 5.94 -5.95 -1.24
C VAL A 157 4.69 -6.21 -2.07
N THR A 158 4.81 -7.05 -3.09
CA THR A 158 3.66 -7.48 -3.90
C THR A 158 3.31 -8.92 -3.57
N VAL A 159 2.07 -9.17 -3.16
CA VAL A 159 1.51 -10.51 -3.00
C VAL A 159 1.05 -11.03 -4.35
N VAL A 160 1.56 -12.20 -4.73
CA VAL A 160 1.30 -12.82 -6.05
C VAL A 160 0.54 -14.15 -5.94
N GLY A 161 0.40 -14.67 -4.72
CA GLY A 161 -0.36 -15.87 -4.45
C GLY A 161 -0.27 -16.32 -3.00
N TYR A 162 -0.91 -17.44 -2.71
CA TYR A 162 -0.90 -18.10 -1.42
C TYR A 162 -1.31 -19.57 -1.56
N ASP A 163 -1.00 -20.36 -0.53
CA ASP A 163 -1.61 -21.66 -0.28
C ASP A 163 -2.25 -21.69 1.12
N GLU A 164 -2.50 -22.88 1.66
CA GLU A 164 -3.13 -23.04 2.98
C GLU A 164 -2.36 -22.27 4.07
N ASP A 165 -1.03 -22.35 4.07
CA ASP A 165 -0.18 -21.88 5.16
C ASP A 165 0.79 -20.76 4.76
N THR A 166 0.98 -20.52 3.47
CA THR A 166 2.06 -19.68 2.93
C THR A 166 1.53 -18.55 2.06
N ILE A 167 2.14 -17.38 2.19
CA ILE A 167 1.98 -16.24 1.28
C ILE A 167 3.19 -16.16 0.35
N PHE A 168 2.93 -16.00 -0.95
CA PHE A 168 3.95 -15.87 -1.99
C PHE A 168 4.09 -14.41 -2.41
N LEU A 169 5.33 -13.91 -2.38
CA LEU A 169 5.63 -12.49 -2.57
C LEU A 169 6.66 -12.28 -3.68
N TYR A 170 6.47 -11.20 -4.43
CA TYR A 170 7.58 -10.46 -5.00
C TYR A 170 8.06 -9.42 -3.97
N ASP A 171 9.33 -9.56 -3.59
CA ASP A 171 10.04 -8.68 -2.68
C ASP A 171 11.35 -8.20 -3.35
N SER A 172 11.44 -6.90 -3.61
CA SER A 172 12.58 -6.29 -4.28
C SER A 172 13.85 -6.19 -3.42
N ASN A 173 13.81 -6.54 -2.14
CA ASN A 173 15.02 -6.73 -1.33
C ASN A 173 15.66 -8.12 -1.52
N MET A 174 14.91 -9.08 -2.05
CA MET A 174 15.37 -10.45 -2.27
C MET A 174 16.04 -10.60 -3.64
N ASP A 175 16.69 -11.73 -3.85
CA ASP A 175 17.34 -12.02 -5.13
C ASP A 175 16.31 -12.21 -6.26
N THR A 176 16.76 -12.04 -7.50
CA THR A 176 15.90 -11.88 -8.68
C THR A 176 15.58 -13.19 -9.39
N ASP A 177 15.67 -14.33 -8.70
CA ASP A 177 15.23 -15.61 -9.27
C ASP A 177 13.70 -15.60 -9.41
N ASN A 178 13.22 -15.60 -10.65
CA ASN A 178 11.80 -15.59 -11.00
C ASN A 178 11.29 -16.96 -11.48
N SER A 179 12.09 -18.02 -11.38
CA SER A 179 11.74 -19.37 -11.87
C SER A 179 10.44 -19.93 -11.30
N ARG A 180 10.07 -19.47 -10.09
CA ARG A 180 8.82 -19.84 -9.40
C ARG A 180 7.72 -18.79 -9.49
N GLY A 181 8.00 -17.63 -10.09
CA GLY A 181 7.10 -16.48 -10.13
C GLY A 181 6.92 -15.74 -8.79
N TYR A 182 7.68 -16.10 -7.75
CA TYR A 182 7.85 -15.38 -6.47
C TYR A 182 9.30 -15.53 -5.99
N ASN A 183 9.82 -14.59 -5.18
CA ASN A 183 11.18 -14.67 -4.60
C ASN A 183 11.21 -14.60 -3.07
N ARG A 184 10.05 -14.53 -2.42
CA ARG A 184 9.93 -14.64 -0.97
C ARG A 184 8.66 -15.38 -0.60
N THR A 185 8.74 -16.15 0.46
CA THR A 185 7.59 -16.78 1.11
C THR A 185 7.53 -16.41 2.57
N MET A 186 6.34 -16.41 3.14
CA MET A 186 6.10 -16.25 4.58
C MET A 186 4.99 -17.19 5.00
N THR A 187 5.03 -17.68 6.23
CA THR A 187 3.82 -18.27 6.82
C THR A 187 2.73 -17.21 6.99
N ASN A 188 1.47 -17.63 7.07
CA ASN A 188 0.35 -16.72 7.37
C ASN A 188 0.58 -15.92 8.66
N GLU A 189 1.14 -16.55 9.70
CA GLU A 189 1.43 -15.91 10.98
C GLU A 189 2.49 -14.81 10.86
N GLU A 190 3.63 -15.13 10.21
CA GLU A 190 4.71 -14.16 9.97
C GLU A 190 4.23 -12.97 9.13
N PHE A 191 3.46 -13.25 8.07
CA PHE A 191 2.89 -12.22 7.21
C PHE A 191 1.94 -11.31 8.00
N LEU A 192 0.99 -11.88 8.75
CA LEU A 192 0.02 -11.11 9.54
C LEU A 192 0.72 -10.25 10.60
N SER A 193 1.75 -10.77 11.25
CA SER A 193 2.53 -10.03 12.24
C SER A 193 3.18 -8.79 11.63
N GLN A 194 3.79 -8.91 10.45
CA GLN A 194 4.43 -7.78 9.77
C GLN A 194 3.41 -6.85 9.08
N TRP A 195 2.31 -7.39 8.57
CA TRP A 195 1.30 -6.61 7.85
C TRP A 195 0.44 -5.75 8.77
N LYS A 196 0.29 -6.14 10.04
CA LYS A 196 -0.26 -5.25 11.07
C LYS A 196 0.43 -3.90 11.10
N ASN A 197 1.76 -3.87 10.83
CA ASN A 197 2.66 -2.74 10.65
C ASN A 197 2.67 -1.65 11.73
N GLU A 198 1.69 -1.65 12.64
CA GLU A 198 1.51 -0.81 13.81
C GLU A 198 1.39 0.70 13.50
N ILE A 199 1.18 1.08 12.23
CA ILE A 199 0.99 2.49 11.84
C ILE A 199 -0.49 2.86 11.99
N PRO A 200 -0.85 3.77 12.92
CA PRO A 200 -2.24 4.18 13.10
C PRO A 200 -2.90 4.65 11.80
N PHE A 201 -4.10 4.14 11.53
CA PHE A 201 -4.91 4.39 10.34
C PHE A 201 -4.37 3.80 9.04
N PHE A 202 -3.22 3.13 9.06
CA PHE A 202 -2.62 2.47 7.90
C PHE A 202 -2.21 1.03 8.21
N GLU A 203 -2.80 0.45 9.25
CA GLU A 203 -2.64 -0.97 9.56
C GLU A 203 -3.24 -1.83 8.46
N GLN A 204 -2.52 -2.89 8.10
CA GLN A 204 -2.99 -3.92 7.17
C GLN A 204 -3.52 -3.33 5.84
N ILE A 205 -2.85 -2.29 5.35
CA ILE A 205 -3.23 -1.67 4.08
C ILE A 205 -2.76 -2.48 2.89
N TYR A 206 -3.54 -2.40 1.82
CA TYR A 206 -3.23 -3.05 0.56
C TYR A 206 -3.86 -2.30 -0.61
N PHE A 207 -3.22 -2.42 -1.77
CA PHE A 207 -3.58 -1.69 -2.98
C PHE A 207 -4.04 -2.67 -4.04
N VAL A 208 -5.25 -2.46 -4.53
CA VAL A 208 -5.91 -3.31 -5.50
C VAL A 208 -6.21 -2.50 -6.74
N VAL A 209 -5.73 -2.96 -7.89
CA VAL A 209 -6.08 -2.38 -9.19
C VAL A 209 -7.44 -2.91 -9.62
N GLU A 210 -8.45 -2.04 -9.65
CA GLU A 210 -9.81 -2.39 -10.08
C GLU A 210 -9.94 -2.29 -11.62
N GLN A 211 -11.08 -2.73 -12.15
CA GLN A 211 -11.45 -2.56 -13.57
C GLN A 211 -12.52 -1.48 -13.66
#